data_AF-A0A7X2XME8-F1
#
_entry.id   AF-A0A7X2XME8-F1
#
_cell.length_a   1.000
_cell.length_b   1.000
_cell.length_c   1.000
_cell.angle_alpha   90.00
_cell.angle_beta   90.00
_cell.angle_gamma   90.00
#
_symmetry.space_group_name_H-M   'P 1'
#
loop_
_entity.id
_entity.type
_entity.pdbx_description
1 polymer ?
#
loop_
_entity_poly.entity_id
_entity_poly.type
_entity_poly.pdbx_seq_one_letter_code
_entity_poly.pdbx_strand_id
1 'polypeptide(L)' 'DTLFNGFGDEGGRNVALTRFVGLLFNKWVDCDLETAYELTKIANSVTVEPLPIEELDRTFSSIARAEYRKRG' A
#
# COMPACT_ATOMS: atom_id res chain seq x y z
N ASP A 1 -6.47 -12.43 -7.22
CA ASP A 1 -5.02 -12.19 -7.15
C ASP A 1 -4.54 -12.16 -5.72
N THR A 2 -3.55 -12.97 -5.44
CA THR A 2 -2.94 -13.12 -4.10
C THR A 2 -1.79 -12.13 -3.96
N LEU A 3 -1.55 -11.64 -2.73
CA LEU A 3 -0.34 -10.88 -2.36
C LEU A 3 0.97 -11.57 -2.74
N PHE A 4 0.91 -12.89 -3.01
CA PHE A 4 2.02 -13.68 -3.53
C PHE A 4 2.63 -13.09 -4.81
N ASN A 5 1.84 -12.39 -5.64
CA ASN A 5 2.32 -11.70 -6.85
C ASN A 5 2.41 -10.17 -6.65
N GLY A 6 2.47 -9.70 -5.39
CA GLY A 6 2.53 -8.29 -5.06
C GLY A 6 1.30 -7.50 -5.55
N PHE A 7 1.52 -6.41 -6.28
CA PHE A 7 0.46 -5.53 -6.79
C PHE A 7 -0.07 -5.90 -8.19
N GLY A 8 0.40 -7.01 -8.78
CA GLY A 8 0.00 -7.46 -10.11
C GLY A 8 0.61 -6.64 -11.26
N ASP A 9 -0.04 -6.67 -12.43
CA ASP A 9 0.52 -6.15 -13.68
C ASP A 9 0.49 -4.61 -13.79
N GLU A 10 1.31 -4.07 -14.68
CA GLU A 10 1.64 -2.63 -14.85
C GLU A 10 0.44 -1.67 -14.82
N GLY A 11 -0.68 -2.03 -15.45
CA GLY A 11 -1.89 -1.18 -15.47
C GLY A 11 -2.67 -1.13 -14.16
N GLY A 12 -2.47 -2.10 -13.25
CA GLY A 12 -3.25 -2.27 -12.01
C GLY A 12 -2.50 -1.93 -10.73
N ARG A 13 -1.16 -1.82 -10.76
CA ARG A 13 -0.31 -1.71 -9.56
C ARG A 13 -0.71 -0.58 -8.62
N ASN A 14 -0.96 0.62 -9.16
CA ASN A 14 -1.34 1.77 -8.34
C ASN A 14 -2.71 1.61 -7.67
N VAL A 15 -3.66 0.94 -8.34
CA VAL A 15 -4.98 0.63 -7.76
C VAL A 15 -4.85 -0.43 -6.68
N ALA A 16 -4.03 -1.47 -6.91
CA ALA A 16 -3.76 -2.51 -5.93
C ALA A 16 -3.02 -1.96 -4.70
N LEU A 17 -1.98 -1.16 -4.88
CA LEU A 17 -1.28 -0.43 -3.82
C LEU A 17 -2.27 0.44 -3.02
N THR A 18 -3.15 1.17 -3.70
CA THR A 18 -4.13 2.03 -3.03
C THR A 18 -5.07 1.23 -2.13
N ARG A 19 -5.61 0.13 -2.65
CA ARG A 19 -6.49 -0.77 -1.90
C ARG A 19 -5.77 -1.42 -0.74
N PHE A 20 -4.54 -1.87 -0.95
CA PHE A 20 -3.73 -2.51 0.07
C PHE A 20 -3.45 -1.59 1.26
N VAL A 21 -2.96 -0.37 1.00
CA VAL A 21 -2.69 0.62 2.07
C VAL A 21 -3.98 1.01 2.80
N GLY A 22 -5.09 1.19 2.08
CA GLY A 22 -6.40 1.46 2.69
C GLY A 22 -6.90 0.32 3.59
N LEU A 23 -6.60 -0.93 3.26
CA LEU A 23 -6.92 -2.09 4.11
C LEU A 23 -6.11 -2.09 5.41
N LEU A 24 -4.81 -1.76 5.35
CA LEU A 24 -3.95 -1.73 6.53
C LEU A 24 -4.45 -0.72 7.58
N PHE A 25 -4.98 0.42 7.14
CA PHE A 25 -5.53 1.45 8.03
C PHE A 25 -7.03 1.31 8.32
N ASN A 26 -7.70 0.26 7.85
CA ASN A 26 -9.11 0.09 8.17
C ASN A 26 -9.30 -0.30 9.65
N LYS A 27 -10.53 -0.19 10.17
CA LYS A 27 -10.85 -0.47 11.58
C LYS A 27 -10.64 -1.92 12.04
N TRP A 28 -10.44 -2.85 11.11
CA TRP A 28 -10.30 -4.28 11.41
C TRP A 28 -8.84 -4.70 11.52
N VAL A 29 -7.95 -4.06 10.76
CA VAL A 29 -6.50 -4.28 10.84
C VAL A 29 -5.86 -3.30 11.81
N ASP A 30 -6.22 -2.02 11.70
CA ASP A 30 -5.70 -0.92 12.52
C ASP A 30 -4.17 -0.92 12.66
N CYS A 31 -3.48 -1.12 11.54
CA CYS A 31 -2.03 -1.18 11.50
C CYS A 31 -1.43 0.20 11.84
N ASP A 32 -0.36 0.23 12.62
CA ASP A 32 0.42 1.45 12.81
C ASP A 32 1.14 1.87 11.51
N LEU A 33 1.55 3.13 11.43
CA LEU A 33 2.14 3.72 10.23
C LEU A 33 3.41 3.01 9.77
N GLU A 34 4.29 2.64 10.71
CA GLU A 34 5.58 2.01 10.41
C GLU A 34 5.37 0.60 9.87
N THR A 35 4.59 -0.22 10.58
CA THR A 35 4.24 -1.57 10.14
C THR A 35 3.52 -1.55 8.80
N ALA A 36 2.59 -0.60 8.58
CA ALA A 36 1.89 -0.49 7.31
C ALA A 36 2.83 -0.17 6.14
N TYR A 37 3.84 0.67 6.36
CA TYR A 37 4.83 1.00 5.35
C TYR A 37 5.74 -0.19 5.05
N GLU A 38 6.21 -0.91 6.06
CA GLU A 38 7.03 -2.11 5.87
C GLU A 38 6.28 -3.19 5.07
N LEU A 39 5.02 -3.46 5.42
CA LEU A 39 4.17 -4.40 4.66
C LEU A 39 3.98 -3.96 3.21
N THR A 40 3.88 -2.66 2.97
CA THR A 40 3.76 -2.09 1.62
C THR A 40 5.04 -2.29 0.81
N LYS A 41 6.21 -2.10 1.42
CA LYS A 41 7.51 -2.38 0.78
C LYS A 41 7.69 -3.86 0.47
N ILE A 42 7.29 -4.75 1.39
CA ILE A 42 7.34 -6.20 1.18
C ILE A 42 6.45 -6.59 -0.01
N ALA A 43 5.21 -6.11 -0.05
CA ALA A 43 4.30 -6.37 -1.17
C ALA A 43 4.86 -5.85 -2.51
N ASN A 44 5.47 -4.67 -2.52
CA ASN A 44 6.14 -4.15 -3.72
C ASN A 44 7.32 -5.03 -4.14
N SER A 45 8.15 -5.50 -3.20
CA SER A 45 9.35 -6.29 -3.49
C SER A 45 9.08 -7.64 -4.16
N VAL A 46 7.87 -8.18 -3.98
CA VAL A 46 7.40 -9.41 -4.64
C VAL A 46 6.53 -9.15 -5.87
N THR A 47 6.39 -7.89 -6.30
CA THR A 47 5.68 -7.51 -7.53
C THR A 47 6.58 -7.69 -8.74
N VAL A 48 6.07 -8.31 -9.81
CA VAL A 48 6.77 -8.35 -11.10
C VAL A 48 6.88 -6.93 -11.63
N GLU A 49 8.10 -6.46 -11.85
CA GLU A 49 8.41 -5.05 -12.12
C GLU A 49 7.88 -4.13 -11.00
N PRO A 50 8.57 -4.05 -9.86
CA PRO A 50 8.10 -3.24 -8.73
C PRO A 50 7.96 -1.77 -9.11
N LEU A 51 7.08 -1.05 -8.41
CA LEU A 51 7.01 0.41 -8.54
C LEU A 51 8.32 1.04 -8.04
N PRO A 52 8.79 2.14 -8.69
CA PRO A 52 9.85 2.97 -8.13
C PRO A 52 9.50 3.38 -6.69
N ILE A 53 10.50 3.45 -5.82
CA ILE A 53 10.28 3.74 -4.40
C ILE A 53 9.61 5.11 -4.21
N GLU A 54 9.93 6.08 -5.06
CA GLU A 54 9.36 7.42 -5.01
C GLU A 54 7.86 7.43 -5.34
N GLU A 55 7.42 6.52 -6.21
CA GLU A 55 6.00 6.34 -6.54
C GLU A 55 5.24 5.64 -5.42
N LEU A 56 5.86 4.62 -4.82
CA LEU A 56 5.35 3.93 -3.65
C LEU A 56 5.17 4.90 -2.47
N ASP A 57 6.20 5.69 -2.17
CA ASP A 57 6.23 6.65 -1.05
C ASP A 57 5.16 7.73 -1.21
N ARG A 58 5.04 8.29 -2.42
CA ARG A 58 4.03 9.30 -2.75
C ARG A 58 2.61 8.75 -2.56
N THR A 59 2.36 7.54 -3.05
CA THR A 59 1.04 6.91 -2.97
C THR A 59 0.69 6.54 -1.53
N PHE A 60 1.62 5.89 -0.82
CA PHE A 60 1.47 5.53 0.59
C PHE A 60 1.17 6.76 1.44
N SER A 61 1.98 7.82 1.30
CA SER A 61 1.82 9.07 2.06
C SER A 61 0.47 9.74 1.80
N SER A 62 0.00 9.73 0.55
CA SER A 62 -1.31 10.29 0.16
C SER A 62 -2.45 9.59 0.90
N ILE A 63 -2.43 8.26 0.92
CA ILE A 63 -3.48 7.42 1.51
C ILE A 63 -3.42 7.48 3.04
N ALA A 64 -2.23 7.33 3.62
CA ALA A 64 -2.05 7.44 5.07
C ALA A 64 -2.63 8.77 5.58
N ARG A 65 -2.26 9.90 4.96
CA ARG A 65 -2.82 11.21 5.31
C ARG A 65 -4.34 11.26 5.18
N ALA A 66 -4.92 10.62 4.15
CA ALA A 66 -6.36 10.58 3.96
C ALA A 66 -7.07 9.76 5.05
N GLU A 67 -6.51 8.62 5.45
CA GLU A 67 -7.08 7.77 6.49
C GLU A 67 -6.95 8.39 7.89
N TYR A 68 -5.81 9.03 8.22
CA TYR A 68 -5.66 9.77 9.48
C TYR A 68 -6.66 10.91 9.61
N ARG A 69 -6.98 11.62 8.52
CA ARG A 69 -8.04 12.67 8.53
C ARG A 69 -9.44 12.13 8.81
N LYS A 70 -9.72 10.86 8.49
CA LYS A 70 -11.03 10.23 8.77
C LYS A 70 -11.16 9.73 10.22
N ARG A 71 -10.03 9.56 10.91
CA ARG A 71 -9.96 9.06 12.29
C ARG A 71 -10.00 10.17 13.34
N GLY A 72 -9.66 11.41 12.94
CA GLY A 72 -9.74 12.61 13.77
C GLY A 72 -11.09 13.31 13.72
#